data_AF-A0A1H5QXZ2-F1
#
_entry.id   AF-A0A1H5QXZ2-F1
#
_cell.length_a   1.000
_cell.length_b   1.000
_cell.length_c   1.000
_cell.angle_alpha   90.00
_cell.angle_beta   90.00
_cell.angle_gamma   90.00
#
_symmetry.space_group_name_H-M   'P 1'
#
loop_
_entity.id
_entity.type
_entity.pdbx_description
1 polymer ?
#
loop_
_entity_poly.entity_id
_entity_poly.type
_entity_poly.pdbx_seq_one_letter_code
_entity_poly.pdbx_strand_id
1 'polypeptide(L)'
;MLTPEQYLGVVAERIQRSGGNFGTVQIGPALCPVGLFAESVMLSTMNYCVIAAAVPEINAAALYDFTGRATQYARANLVGTMGWTAASVVIAGLVGQHVYPDAAQAASAKTSNQFGGETRMVAVDLTAGQTYAFTGGKMWGAAMHGAIRAKLTFCFPPPAEAYQQVQWQQAQVQQQPPMGAPQVPPPPAAGPPAPGYPPPGQQPYGY
;
A
#
# COMPACT_ATOMS: atom_id res chain seq x y z
N MET A 1 -7.50 14.86 0.56
CA MET A 1 -6.21 14.70 -0.17
C MET A 1 -5.47 13.52 0.44
N LEU A 2 -4.72 12.77 -0.36
CA LEU A 2 -3.95 11.62 0.10
C LEU A 2 -2.65 12.09 0.76
N THR A 3 -2.31 11.56 1.93
CA THR A 3 -1.01 11.81 2.58
C THR A 3 0.05 10.81 2.09
N PRO A 4 1.36 11.14 2.14
CA PRO A 4 2.44 10.20 1.82
C PRO A 4 2.33 8.88 2.58
N GLU A 5 1.96 8.94 3.86
CA GLU A 5 1.83 7.77 4.72
C GLU A 5 0.63 6.90 4.32
N GLN A 6 -0.50 7.50 3.97
CA GLN A 6 -1.66 6.75 3.44
C GLN A 6 -1.34 6.09 2.11
N TYR A 7 -0.64 6.78 1.20
CA TYR A 7 -0.19 6.19 -0.05
C TYR A 7 0.81 5.05 0.20
N LEU A 8 1.76 5.23 1.12
CA LEU A 8 2.68 4.15 1.53
C LEU A 8 1.95 2.95 2.14
N GLY A 9 0.85 3.16 2.86
CA GLY A 9 -0.01 2.06 3.32
C GLY A 9 -0.54 1.22 2.16
N VAL A 10 -0.99 1.88 1.08
CA VAL A 10 -1.41 1.19 -0.16
C VAL A 10 -0.23 0.46 -0.81
N VAL A 11 0.93 1.11 -0.93
CA VAL A 11 2.15 0.49 -1.49
C VAL A 11 2.53 -0.75 -0.68
N ALA A 12 2.55 -0.66 0.65
CA ALA A 12 2.88 -1.74 1.56
C ALA A 12 1.94 -2.94 1.39
N GLU A 13 0.63 -2.70 1.32
CA GLU A 13 -0.36 -3.75 1.09
C GLU A 13 -0.14 -4.43 -0.28
N ARG A 14 0.16 -3.66 -1.33
CA ARG A 14 0.42 -4.21 -2.67
C ARG A 14 1.75 -4.96 -2.74
N ILE A 15 2.77 -4.49 -2.05
CA ILE A 15 4.03 -5.25 -1.87
C ILE A 15 3.72 -6.59 -1.20
N GLN A 16 2.97 -6.58 -0.09
CA GLN A 16 2.58 -7.81 0.61
C GLN A 16 1.76 -8.76 -0.28
N ARG A 17 0.84 -8.24 -1.10
CA ARG A 17 0.07 -9.04 -2.07
C ARG A 17 0.92 -9.62 -3.20
N SER A 18 2.12 -9.10 -3.45
CA SER A 18 3.06 -9.70 -4.41
C SER A 18 3.68 -11.00 -3.89
N GLY A 19 3.49 -11.32 -2.61
CA GLY A 19 4.04 -12.52 -1.97
C GLY A 19 5.48 -12.33 -1.52
N GLY A 20 6.12 -13.44 -1.12
CA GLY A 20 7.48 -13.47 -0.59
C GLY A 20 7.62 -12.85 0.79
N ASN A 21 8.79 -12.29 1.07
CA ASN A 21 9.11 -11.67 2.34
C ASN A 21 8.70 -10.20 2.32
N PHE A 22 7.88 -9.79 3.28
CA PHE A 22 7.50 -8.40 3.51
C PHE A 22 7.97 -7.96 4.90
N GLY A 23 8.46 -6.73 4.99
CA GLY A 23 8.86 -6.15 6.26
C GLY A 23 9.02 -4.65 6.18
N THR A 24 9.61 -4.08 7.22
CA THR A 24 10.05 -2.69 7.24
C THR A 24 11.54 -2.63 7.49
N VAL A 25 12.22 -1.68 6.84
CA VAL A 25 13.65 -1.46 6.99
C VAL A 25 13.94 0.03 7.10
N GLN A 26 14.94 0.38 7.89
CA GLN A 26 15.46 1.73 7.95
C GLN A 26 16.42 2.00 6.78
N ILE A 27 16.08 2.95 5.89
CA ILE A 27 16.97 3.44 4.83
C ILE A 27 17.21 4.93 5.05
N GLY A 28 18.43 5.27 5.48
CA GLY A 28 18.73 6.62 5.95
C GLY A 28 17.80 6.99 7.10
N PRO A 29 17.11 8.15 7.07
CA PRO A 29 16.18 8.56 8.12
C PRO A 29 14.77 7.96 7.97
N ALA A 30 14.43 7.29 6.86
CA ALA A 30 13.08 6.80 6.59
C ALA A 30 12.89 5.32 6.98
N LEU A 31 11.77 5.03 7.65
CA LEU A 31 11.26 3.68 7.81
C LEU A 31 10.48 3.29 6.55
N CYS A 32 10.94 2.24 5.87
CA CYS A 32 10.51 1.90 4.52
C CYS A 32 9.81 0.54 4.50
N PRO A 33 8.56 0.40 4.00
CA PRO A 33 8.06 -0.90 3.60
C PRO A 33 8.98 -1.49 2.52
N VAL A 34 9.32 -2.76 2.68
CA VAL A 34 10.18 -3.50 1.76
C VAL A 34 9.61 -4.89 1.48
N GLY A 35 9.64 -5.28 0.20
CA GLY A 35 9.28 -6.61 -0.24
C GLY A 35 10.40 -7.26 -1.02
N LEU A 36 10.70 -8.50 -0.70
CA LEU A 36 11.64 -9.37 -1.39
C LEU A 36 10.88 -10.59 -1.90
N PHE A 37 10.76 -10.74 -3.21
CA PHE A 37 10.00 -11.84 -3.81
C PHE A 37 10.59 -12.27 -5.15
N ALA A 38 10.30 -13.50 -5.55
CA ALA A 38 10.76 -14.08 -6.81
C ALA A 38 9.57 -14.38 -7.72
N GLU A 39 9.70 -14.08 -9.00
CA GLU A 39 8.71 -14.43 -10.02
C GLU A 39 9.36 -15.20 -11.17
N SER A 40 8.66 -16.17 -11.74
CA SER A 40 9.12 -16.88 -12.93
C SER A 40 8.65 -16.16 -14.18
N VAL A 41 9.58 -15.74 -15.02
CA VAL A 41 9.32 -15.06 -16.29
C VAL A 41 10.06 -15.80 -17.39
N MET A 42 9.32 -16.42 -18.32
CA MET A 42 9.88 -17.10 -19.49
C MET A 42 11.05 -18.06 -19.14
N LEU A 43 10.85 -18.94 -18.15
CA LEU A 43 11.83 -19.91 -17.62
C LEU A 43 12.99 -19.31 -16.81
N SER A 44 13.04 -17.99 -16.61
CA SER A 44 14.01 -17.33 -15.75
C SER A 44 13.38 -16.91 -14.43
N THR A 45 14.14 -16.95 -13.34
CA THR A 45 13.69 -16.39 -12.06
C THR A 45 14.10 -14.93 -11.96
N MET A 46 13.14 -14.07 -11.64
CA MET A 46 13.36 -12.65 -11.37
C MET A 46 13.17 -12.37 -9.89
N ASN A 47 14.24 -11.93 -9.22
CA ASN A 47 14.19 -11.50 -7.84
C ASN A 47 13.91 -10.00 -7.78
N TYR A 48 12.83 -9.62 -7.10
CA TYR A 48 12.44 -8.24 -6.87
C TYR A 48 12.81 -7.81 -5.46
N CYS A 49 13.34 -6.60 -5.34
CA CYS A 49 13.35 -5.81 -4.13
C CYS A 49 12.57 -4.54 -4.37
N VAL A 50 11.37 -4.43 -3.81
CA VAL A 50 10.55 -3.22 -3.88
C VAL A 50 10.63 -2.52 -2.54
N ILE A 51 11.00 -1.24 -2.55
CA ILE A 51 11.14 -0.44 -1.34
C ILE A 51 10.61 0.97 -1.58
N ALA A 52 9.91 1.53 -0.60
CA ALA A 52 9.34 2.85 -0.71
C ALA A 52 9.55 3.67 0.57
N ALA A 53 9.65 4.99 0.42
CA ALA A 53 9.73 5.92 1.54
C ALA A 53 8.87 7.17 1.29
N ALA A 54 8.40 7.77 2.38
CA ALA A 54 7.68 9.03 2.37
C ALA A 54 8.69 10.14 2.65
N VAL A 55 8.65 11.19 1.84
CA VAL A 55 9.45 12.40 2.02
C VAL A 55 8.56 13.62 1.73
N PRO A 56 8.81 14.79 2.34
CA PRO A 56 7.99 15.97 2.10
C PRO A 56 7.97 16.38 0.63
N GLU A 57 9.16 16.44 0.01
CA GLU A 57 9.38 16.85 -1.37
C GLU A 57 10.48 15.99 -2.00
N ILE A 58 10.41 15.81 -3.33
CA ILE A 58 11.31 14.93 -4.06
C ILE A 58 12.08 15.72 -5.12
N ASN A 59 13.39 15.88 -4.92
CA ASN A 59 14.33 16.38 -5.93
C ASN A 59 15.24 15.24 -6.43
N ALA A 60 16.01 15.49 -7.49
CA ALA A 60 16.84 14.44 -8.09
C ALA A 60 17.87 13.88 -7.12
N ALA A 61 18.51 14.74 -6.30
CA ALA A 61 19.52 14.31 -5.33
C ALA A 61 18.98 13.31 -4.31
N ALA A 62 17.80 13.60 -3.73
CA ALA A 62 17.13 12.71 -2.79
C ALA A 62 16.75 11.38 -3.46
N LEU A 63 16.24 11.43 -4.69
CA LEU A 63 15.87 10.24 -5.46
C LEU A 63 17.08 9.35 -5.76
N TYR A 64 18.21 9.93 -6.19
CA TYR A 64 19.45 9.20 -6.44
C TYR A 64 20.04 8.59 -5.16
N ASP A 65 20.10 9.36 -4.05
CA ASP A 65 20.61 8.86 -2.77
C ASP A 65 19.77 7.69 -2.25
N PHE A 66 18.44 7.86 -2.20
CA PHE A 66 17.54 6.80 -1.77
C PHE A 66 17.67 5.55 -2.64
N THR A 67 17.71 5.72 -3.96
CA THR A 67 17.88 4.61 -4.90
C THR A 67 19.21 3.90 -4.72
N GLY A 68 20.30 4.63 -4.47
CA GLY A 68 21.61 4.06 -4.17
C GLY A 68 21.57 3.17 -2.93
N ARG A 69 20.96 3.64 -1.84
CA ARG A 69 20.82 2.88 -0.59
C ARG A 69 19.88 1.69 -0.74
N ALA A 70 18.78 1.84 -1.46
CA ALA A 70 17.85 0.76 -1.80
C ALA A 70 18.56 -0.36 -2.58
N THR A 71 19.39 -0.01 -3.56
CA THR A 71 20.20 -0.97 -4.32
C THR A 71 21.24 -1.67 -3.45
N GLN A 72 21.87 -0.96 -2.52
CA GLN A 72 22.79 -1.58 -1.55
C GLN A 72 22.07 -2.58 -0.64
N TYR A 73 20.88 -2.21 -0.13
CA TYR A 73 20.05 -3.12 0.66
C TYR A 73 19.66 -4.36 -0.15
N ALA A 74 19.20 -4.18 -1.39
CA ALA A 74 18.82 -5.28 -2.27
C ALA A 74 20.00 -6.23 -2.51
N ARG A 75 21.21 -5.71 -2.74
CA ARG A 75 22.42 -6.54 -2.89
C ARG A 75 22.69 -7.37 -1.63
N ALA A 76 22.62 -6.76 -0.45
CA ALA A 76 22.87 -7.49 0.80
C ALA A 76 21.84 -8.61 1.07
N ASN A 77 20.61 -8.47 0.57
CA ASN A 77 19.50 -9.38 0.90
C ASN A 77 19.06 -10.30 -0.24
N LEU A 78 19.51 -10.05 -1.47
CA LEU A 78 19.22 -10.90 -2.63
C LEU A 78 20.42 -11.77 -3.05
N VAL A 79 21.67 -11.34 -2.80
CA VAL A 79 22.89 -12.02 -3.34
C VAL A 79 23.16 -13.39 -2.71
N GLY A 80 22.69 -13.66 -1.49
CA GLY A 80 22.83 -14.97 -0.83
C GLY A 80 21.83 -16.03 -1.29
N THR A 81 20.84 -15.65 -2.08
CA THR A 81 19.71 -16.50 -2.50
C THR A 81 19.78 -16.89 -3.99
N MET A 82 20.86 -16.53 -4.69
CA MET A 82 20.94 -16.64 -6.15
C MET A 82 21.75 -17.83 -6.64
N GLY A 83 21.12 -18.66 -7.48
CA GLY A 83 21.85 -19.34 -8.54
C GLY A 83 22.27 -18.33 -9.63
N TRP A 84 23.30 -18.68 -10.41
CA TRP A 84 23.89 -17.88 -11.50
C TRP A 84 22.88 -17.35 -12.56
N THR A 85 21.63 -17.85 -12.54
CA THR A 85 20.58 -17.61 -13.54
C THR A 85 19.51 -16.59 -13.13
N ALA A 86 19.59 -15.99 -11.94
CA ALA A 86 18.54 -15.09 -11.45
C ALA A 86 18.82 -13.61 -11.76
N ALA A 87 17.89 -12.95 -12.46
CA ALA A 87 17.94 -11.51 -12.66
C ALA A 87 17.44 -10.79 -11.42
N SER A 88 18.12 -9.71 -10.99
CA SER A 88 17.68 -8.89 -9.85
C SER A 88 17.07 -7.58 -10.31
N VAL A 89 15.96 -7.20 -9.71
CA VAL A 89 15.25 -5.96 -10.00
C VAL A 89 15.02 -5.20 -8.70
N VAL A 90 15.50 -3.97 -8.64
CA VAL A 90 15.25 -3.07 -7.52
C VAL A 90 14.27 -2.00 -7.99
N ILE A 91 13.15 -1.83 -7.29
CA ILE A 91 12.21 -0.74 -7.52
C ILE A 91 12.23 0.13 -6.27
N ALA A 92 12.82 1.33 -6.40
CA ALA A 92 13.00 2.27 -5.30
C ALA A 92 12.09 3.47 -5.50
N GLY A 93 11.10 3.63 -4.62
CA GLY A 93 10.11 4.70 -4.71
C GLY A 93 10.20 5.74 -3.61
N LEU A 94 10.17 7.01 -3.99
CA LEU A 94 9.87 8.11 -3.09
C LEU A 94 8.46 8.61 -3.33
N VAL A 95 7.74 8.88 -2.24
CA VAL A 95 6.38 9.41 -2.25
C VAL A 95 6.38 10.72 -1.50
N GLY A 96 5.88 11.78 -2.13
CA GLY A 96 5.86 13.11 -1.53
C GLY A 96 4.70 13.96 -2.02
N GLN A 97 4.56 15.15 -1.42
CA GLN A 97 3.53 16.10 -1.84
C GLN A 97 3.90 16.78 -3.15
N HIS A 98 5.19 16.92 -3.43
CA HIS A 98 5.68 17.56 -4.64
C HIS A 98 6.90 16.84 -5.21
N VAL A 99 6.93 16.65 -6.53
CA VAL A 99 8.09 16.17 -7.27
C VAL A 99 8.63 17.30 -8.14
N TYR A 100 9.88 17.68 -7.90
CA TYR A 100 10.55 18.67 -8.73
C TYR A 100 10.84 18.14 -10.14
N PRO A 101 10.92 19.02 -11.16
CA PRO A 101 11.12 18.59 -12.54
C PRO A 101 12.38 17.73 -12.77
N ASP A 102 13.45 17.99 -12.02
CA ASP A 102 14.70 17.22 -12.08
C ASP A 102 14.51 15.77 -11.60
N ALA A 103 13.74 15.56 -10.52
CA ALA A 103 13.37 14.24 -10.03
C ALA A 103 12.44 13.51 -11.01
N ALA A 104 11.45 14.20 -11.57
CA ALA A 104 10.54 13.63 -12.56
C ALA A 104 11.29 13.15 -13.80
N GLN A 105 12.26 13.94 -14.28
CA GLN A 105 13.16 13.56 -15.37
C GLN A 105 14.04 12.36 -15.00
N ALA A 106 14.67 12.39 -13.82
CA ALA A 106 15.51 11.30 -13.35
C ALA A 106 14.73 9.98 -13.22
N ALA A 107 13.54 10.01 -12.64
CA ALA A 107 12.67 8.84 -12.49
C ALA A 107 12.22 8.27 -13.84
N SER A 108 11.95 9.15 -14.81
CA SER A 108 11.46 8.77 -16.14
C SER A 108 12.58 8.37 -17.12
N ALA A 109 13.84 8.63 -16.77
CA ALA A 109 14.98 8.35 -17.62
C ALA A 109 15.16 6.84 -17.85
N LYS A 110 15.62 6.47 -19.06
CA LYS A 110 15.88 5.08 -19.42
C LYS A 110 16.86 4.46 -18.43
N THR A 111 16.49 3.33 -17.84
CA THR A 111 17.31 2.65 -16.83
C THR A 111 18.59 2.10 -17.47
N SER A 112 19.72 2.22 -16.75
CA SER A 112 20.93 1.46 -17.03
C SER A 112 20.94 0.18 -16.21
N ASN A 113 21.58 -0.87 -16.72
CA ASN A 113 21.79 -2.09 -15.93
C ASN A 113 22.95 -1.83 -14.96
N GLN A 114 22.79 -2.19 -13.70
CA GLN A 114 23.85 -2.09 -12.71
C GLN A 114 24.06 -3.45 -12.04
N PHE A 115 25.26 -4.01 -12.22
CA PHE A 115 25.77 -5.18 -11.48
C PHE A 115 24.80 -6.38 -11.40
N GLY A 116 24.57 -7.06 -12.53
CA GLY A 116 23.73 -8.28 -12.56
C GLY A 116 22.22 -8.04 -12.38
N GLY A 117 21.78 -6.79 -12.34
CA GLY A 117 20.37 -6.42 -12.18
C GLY A 117 19.98 -5.08 -12.79
N GLU A 118 18.70 -4.74 -12.61
CA GLU A 118 18.09 -3.51 -13.06
C GLU A 118 17.55 -2.72 -11.85
N THR A 119 17.76 -1.41 -11.83
CA THR A 119 17.19 -0.51 -10.82
C THR A 119 16.23 0.47 -11.47
N ARG A 120 15.02 0.59 -10.90
CA ARG A 120 13.93 1.46 -11.35
C ARG A 120 13.66 2.49 -10.26
N MET A 121 13.83 3.76 -10.61
CA MET A 121 13.43 4.88 -9.78
C MET A 121 11.94 5.15 -9.95
N VAL A 122 11.26 5.44 -8.85
CA VAL A 122 9.87 5.88 -8.83
C VAL A 122 9.78 7.15 -7.99
N ALA A 123 9.12 8.18 -8.52
CA ALA A 123 8.76 9.38 -7.77
C ALA A 123 7.24 9.58 -7.88
N VAL A 124 6.55 9.65 -6.75
CA VAL A 124 5.10 9.86 -6.69
C VAL A 124 4.80 11.27 -6.18
N ASP A 125 4.09 12.04 -6.99
CA ASP A 125 3.59 13.37 -6.65
C ASP A 125 2.10 13.28 -6.31
N LEU A 126 1.78 13.46 -5.02
CA LEU A 126 0.41 13.37 -4.54
C LEU A 126 -0.43 14.61 -4.86
N THR A 127 0.20 15.78 -5.07
CA THR A 127 -0.52 17.00 -5.45
C THR A 127 -0.85 17.01 -6.93
N ALA A 128 0.11 16.65 -7.78
CA ALA A 128 -0.10 16.53 -9.22
C ALA A 128 -0.88 15.27 -9.60
N GLY A 129 -0.99 14.29 -8.69
CA GLY A 129 -1.64 13.01 -8.94
C GLY A 129 -0.88 12.16 -9.95
N GLN A 130 0.46 12.27 -9.98
CA GLN A 130 1.32 11.63 -10.98
C GLN A 130 2.31 10.65 -10.34
N THR A 131 2.64 9.61 -11.10
CA THR A 131 3.73 8.68 -10.79
C THR A 131 4.75 8.75 -11.92
N TYR A 132 5.96 9.17 -11.61
CA TYR A 132 7.08 9.25 -12.55
C TYR A 132 7.95 8.01 -12.39
N ALA A 133 8.13 7.28 -13.49
CA ALA A 133 9.02 6.15 -13.58
C ALA A 133 9.29 5.82 -15.05
N PHE A 134 10.43 5.22 -15.36
CA PHE A 134 10.66 4.67 -16.69
C PHE A 134 9.70 3.48 -16.92
N THR A 135 8.86 3.58 -17.94
CA THR A 135 7.91 2.53 -18.35
C THR A 135 8.13 2.04 -19.79
N GLY A 136 9.16 2.55 -20.46
CA GLY A 136 9.55 2.15 -21.80
C GLY A 136 10.19 0.75 -21.85
N GLY A 137 10.19 0.15 -23.04
CA GLY A 137 10.90 -1.10 -23.32
C GLY A 137 12.38 -0.86 -23.62
N LYS A 138 13.21 -1.89 -23.41
CA LYS A 138 14.51 -2.02 -24.07
C LYS A 138 14.38 -3.07 -25.18
N MET A 139 15.19 -2.95 -26.23
CA MET A 139 15.11 -3.79 -27.45
C MET A 139 15.39 -5.29 -27.20
N TRP A 140 15.96 -5.64 -26.05
CA TRP A 140 16.22 -7.01 -25.61
C TRP A 140 15.50 -7.26 -24.27
N GLY A 141 14.88 -8.42 -24.09
CA GLY A 141 14.18 -8.76 -22.82
C GLY A 141 12.77 -8.16 -22.66
N ALA A 142 11.99 -8.03 -23.74
CA ALA A 142 10.64 -7.43 -23.69
C ALA A 142 9.71 -8.08 -22.65
N ALA A 143 9.76 -9.41 -22.49
CA ALA A 143 8.98 -10.12 -21.47
C ALA A 143 9.41 -9.74 -20.04
N MET A 144 10.72 -9.67 -19.77
CA MET A 144 11.25 -9.22 -18.47
C MET A 144 10.89 -7.76 -18.20
N HIS A 145 11.05 -6.88 -19.17
CA HIS A 145 10.66 -5.47 -19.02
C HIS A 145 9.15 -5.30 -18.85
N GLY A 146 8.34 -6.13 -19.51
CA GLY A 146 6.90 -6.21 -19.29
C GLY A 146 6.58 -6.61 -17.86
N ALA A 147 7.24 -7.65 -17.32
CA ALA A 147 7.07 -8.08 -15.94
C ALA A 147 7.53 -7.01 -14.93
N ILE A 148 8.67 -6.36 -15.15
CA ILE A 148 9.15 -5.24 -14.33
C ILE A 148 8.16 -4.08 -14.33
N ARG A 149 7.66 -3.70 -15.51
CA ARG A 149 6.66 -2.64 -15.65
C ARG A 149 5.39 -3.01 -14.91
N ALA A 150 4.87 -4.23 -15.10
CA ALA A 150 3.68 -4.72 -14.43
C ALA A 150 3.85 -4.66 -12.91
N LYS A 151 4.99 -5.13 -12.40
CA LYS A 151 5.30 -5.08 -10.96
C LYS A 151 5.39 -3.66 -10.43
N LEU A 152 6.07 -2.77 -11.16
CA LEU A 152 6.19 -1.36 -10.81
C LEU A 152 4.81 -0.70 -10.73
N THR A 153 3.99 -0.84 -11.77
CA THR A 153 2.63 -0.26 -11.81
C THR A 153 1.70 -0.85 -10.78
N PHE A 154 1.89 -2.13 -10.44
CA PHE A 154 1.12 -2.77 -9.39
C PHE A 154 1.49 -2.19 -8.03
N CYS A 155 2.77 -2.18 -7.66
CA CYS A 155 3.23 -1.71 -6.34
C CYS A 155 3.06 -0.20 -6.15
N PHE A 156 3.20 0.60 -7.22
CA PHE A 156 3.08 2.05 -7.21
C PHE A 156 1.90 2.50 -8.09
N PRO A 157 0.64 2.36 -7.61
CA PRO A 157 -0.53 2.78 -8.36
C PRO A 157 -0.55 4.30 -8.59
N PRO A 158 -1.28 4.79 -9.60
CA PRO A 158 -1.60 6.22 -9.68
C PRO A 158 -2.24 6.72 -8.37
N PRO A 159 -1.93 7.94 -7.89
CA PRO A 159 -2.47 8.48 -6.65
C PRO A 159 -4.01 8.47 -6.56
N ALA A 160 -4.71 8.63 -7.69
CA ALA A 160 -6.16 8.54 -7.74
C ALA A 160 -6.69 7.14 -7.38
N GLU A 161 -6.01 6.08 -7.85
CA GLU A 161 -6.35 4.69 -7.53
C GLU A 161 -6.05 4.38 -6.06
N ALA A 162 -4.91 4.85 -5.55
CA ALA A 162 -4.57 4.71 -4.12
C ALA A 162 -5.59 5.44 -3.23
N TYR A 163 -6.05 6.63 -3.62
CA TYR A 163 -7.07 7.37 -2.89
C TYR A 163 -8.39 6.59 -2.81
N GLN A 164 -8.84 5.99 -3.91
CA GLN A 164 -10.04 5.14 -3.92
C GLN A 164 -9.91 3.93 -2.99
N GLN A 165 -8.74 3.27 -3.00
CA GLN A 165 -8.46 2.14 -2.11
C GLN A 165 -8.54 2.54 -0.63
N VAL A 166 -7.95 3.67 -0.26
CA VAL A 166 -8.01 4.19 1.12
C VAL A 166 -9.45 4.53 1.53
N GLN A 167 -10.21 5.18 0.65
CA GLN A 167 -11.63 5.49 0.93
C GLN A 167 -12.45 4.23 1.16
N TRP A 168 -12.25 3.20 0.34
CA TRP A 168 -12.94 1.92 0.49
C TRP A 168 -12.59 1.23 1.81
N GLN A 169 -11.32 1.23 2.21
CA GLN A 169 -10.87 0.68 3.49
C GLN A 169 -11.49 1.40 4.69
N GLN A 170 -11.54 2.73 4.65
CA GLN A 170 -12.17 3.52 5.71
C GLN A 170 -13.67 3.23 5.84
N ALA A 171 -14.37 3.06 4.71
CA ALA A 171 -15.78 2.68 4.70
C ALA A 171 -16.02 1.30 5.32
N GLN A 172 -15.11 0.34 5.10
CA GLN A 172 -15.21 -0.99 5.73
C GLN A 172 -15.02 -0.94 7.24
N VAL A 173 -14.07 -0.13 7.73
CA VAL A 173 -13.84 0.04 9.18
C VAL A 173 -15.07 0.65 9.88
N GLN A 174 -15.75 1.59 9.23
CA GLN A 174 -16.97 2.21 9.79
C GLN A 174 -18.19 1.28 9.77
N GLN A 175 -18.23 0.27 8.89
CA GLN A 175 -19.34 -0.68 8.80
C GLN A 175 -19.21 -1.86 9.77
N GLN A 176 -18.08 -2.02 10.47
CA GLN A 176 -18.02 -2.99 11.58
C GLN A 176 -18.86 -2.45 12.75
N PRO A 177 -20.01 -3.06 13.09
CA PRO A 177 -20.73 -2.69 14.29
C PRO A 177 -19.77 -2.85 15.48
N PRO A 178 -19.78 -1.95 16.47
CA PRO A 178 -18.95 -2.08 17.65
C PRO A 178 -19.24 -3.44 18.29
N MET A 179 -18.28 -4.37 18.20
CA MET A 179 -18.32 -5.59 18.98
C MET A 179 -18.18 -5.19 20.45
N GLY A 180 -19.31 -4.99 21.14
CA GLY A 180 -19.31 -4.76 22.58
C GLY A 180 -20.29 -3.73 23.13
N ALA A 181 -21.46 -3.50 22.52
CA ALA A 181 -22.56 -3.01 23.35
C ALA A 181 -23.04 -4.18 24.25
N PRO A 182 -22.97 -4.09 25.60
CA PRO A 182 -23.56 -5.11 26.44
C PRO A 182 -25.04 -5.25 26.09
N GLN A 183 -25.46 -6.46 25.70
CA GLN A 183 -26.86 -6.80 25.51
C GLN A 183 -27.57 -6.58 26.84
N VAL A 184 -28.30 -5.47 26.96
CA VAL A 184 -29.27 -5.31 28.04
C VAL A 184 -30.31 -6.42 27.84
N PRO A 185 -30.51 -7.32 28.81
CA PRO A 185 -31.52 -8.38 28.66
C PRO A 185 -32.87 -7.73 28.36
N PRO A 186 -33.67 -8.31 27.44
CA PRO A 186 -34.99 -7.79 27.13
C PRO A 186 -35.83 -7.73 28.42
N PRO A 187 -36.63 -6.66 28.63
CA PRO A 187 -37.53 -6.60 29.76
C PRO A 187 -38.44 -7.84 29.74
N PRO A 188 -38.70 -8.48 30.90
CA PRO A 188 -39.57 -9.65 30.94
C PRO A 188 -40.92 -9.29 30.33
N ALA A 189 -41.38 -10.12 29.40
CA ALA A 189 -42.67 -9.98 28.75
C ALA A 189 -43.76 -9.84 29.82
N ALA A 190 -44.50 -8.74 29.77
CA ALA A 190 -45.67 -8.53 30.61
C ALA A 190 -46.63 -9.71 30.40
N GLY A 191 -46.87 -10.46 31.47
CA GLY A 191 -47.84 -11.56 31.48
C GLY A 191 -49.24 -11.07 31.11
N PRO A 192 -50.15 -12.00 30.77
CA PRO A 192 -51.51 -11.68 30.37
C PRO A 192 -52.23 -10.85 31.46
N PRO A 193 -53.08 -9.87 31.08
CA PRO A 193 -53.76 -9.01 32.03
C PRO A 193 -54.72 -9.82 32.91
N ALA A 194 -54.70 -9.55 34.22
CA ALA A 194 -55.59 -10.18 35.19
C ALA A 194 -57.06 -9.74 34.96
N PRO A 195 -58.05 -10.63 35.21
CA PRO A 195 -59.46 -10.30 35.05
C PRO A 195 -59.91 -9.14 35.96
N GLY A 196 -60.59 -8.17 35.36
CA GLY A 196 -61.05 -6.95 36.02
C GLY A 196 -62.09 -7.21 37.12
N TYR A 197 -61.88 -6.58 38.28
CA TYR A 197 -62.89 -6.46 39.32
C TYR A 197 -63.86 -5.32 38.98
N PRO A 198 -65.18 -5.50 39.13
CA PRO A 198 -66.16 -4.44 38.93
C PRO A 198 -66.08 -3.35 40.02
N PRO A 199 -66.40 -2.09 39.69
CA PRO A 199 -66.26 -0.95 40.59
C PRO A 199 -67.27 -0.99 41.76
N PRO A 200 -66.91 -0.49 42.96
CA PRO A 200 -67.81 -0.42 44.10
C PRO A 200 -68.94 0.59 43.88
N GLY A 201 -70.18 0.14 44.12
CA GLY A 201 -71.39 0.94 43.99
C GLY A 201 -71.41 2.13 44.95
N GLN A 202 -71.77 3.30 44.41
CA GLN A 202 -72.17 4.47 45.17
C GLN A 202 -73.50 4.19 45.87
N GLN A 203 -73.53 4.35 47.19
CA GLN A 203 -74.77 4.28 47.96
C GLN A 203 -75.60 5.57 47.78
N PRO A 204 -76.94 5.47 47.75
CA PRO A 204 -77.81 6.62 47.53
C PRO A 204 -78.09 7.41 48.82
N TYR A 205 -78.01 8.73 48.73
CA TYR A 205 -78.55 9.66 49.73
C TYR A 205 -80.08 9.75 49.60
N GLY A 206 -80.78 9.54 50.70
CA GLY A 206 -82.22 9.80 50.85
C GLY A 206 -82.58 9.92 52.33
N TYR A 207 -83.34 10.99 52.65
CA TYR A 207 -83.75 11.46 53.98
C TYR A 207 -84.39 10.40 54.90
#